data_AF-A0AA41D6M3-F1
#
_entry.id   AF-A0AA41D6M3-F1
#
_cell.length_a   1.000
_cell.length_b   1.000
_cell.length_c   1.000
_cell.angle_alpha   90.00
_cell.angle_beta   90.00
_cell.angle_gamma   90.00
#
_symmetry.space_group_name_H-M   'P 1'
#
loop_
_entity.id
_entity.type
_entity.pdbx_description
1 polymer ?
#
loop_
_entity_poly.entity_id
_entity_poly.type
_entity_poly.pdbx_seq_one_letter_code
_entity_poly.pdbx_strand_id
1 'polypeptide(L)'
;MKKGKESLTACMAALILQLEKEGRPGTAHVYRSTLRRVLDFTGGVPLSFCEVTPLWLKSFQNYLQNRFAMSHSSVKVTETYFKRHTDERIGQMNREILSQVFCA
;
A
#
# COMPACT_ATOMS: atom_id res chain seq x y z
N MET A 1 -3.63 3.45 24.51
CA MET A 1 -3.00 2.65 23.43
C MET A 1 -2.14 3.59 22.58
N LYS A 2 -0.86 3.28 22.42
CA LYS A 2 0.09 4.14 21.68
C LYS A 2 -0.14 4.00 20.18
N LYS A 3 -1.02 4.81 19.60
CA LYS A 3 -1.09 5.06 18.14
C LYS A 3 0.24 5.73 17.74
N GLY A 4 1.17 5.04 17.09
CA GLY A 4 2.42 5.72 16.73
C GLY A 4 3.55 4.96 16.04
N LYS A 5 3.46 3.65 15.80
CA LYS A 5 4.53 2.91 15.08
C LYS A 5 4.02 1.73 14.24
N GLU A 6 2.82 1.84 13.69
CA GLU A 6 2.30 0.77 12.84
C GLU A 6 2.98 0.87 11.47
N SER A 7 3.74 -0.17 11.13
CA SER A 7 4.43 -0.26 9.83
C SER A 7 3.42 -0.67 8.77
N LEU A 8 3.22 0.19 7.76
CA LEU A 8 2.41 -0.11 6.59
C LEU A 8 2.94 -1.37 5.90
N THR A 9 4.26 -1.48 5.72
CA THR A 9 4.87 -2.66 5.08
C THR A 9 4.65 -3.94 5.89
N ALA A 10 4.65 -3.88 7.22
CA ALA A 10 4.33 -5.03 8.07
C ALA A 10 2.84 -5.39 7.98
N CYS A 11 1.95 -4.39 7.95
CA CYS A 11 0.51 -4.59 7.75
C CYS A 11 0.23 -5.27 6.40
N MET A 12 0.86 -4.80 5.32
CA MET A 12 0.77 -5.41 4.00
C MET A 12 1.27 -6.86 3.99
N ALA A 13 2.40 -7.15 4.65
CA ALA A 13 2.93 -8.51 4.77
C ALA A 13 1.94 -9.45 5.49
N ALA A 14 1.34 -8.99 6.59
CA ALA A 14 0.33 -9.75 7.33
C ALA A 14 -0.94 -9.99 6.49
N LEU A 15 -1.38 -8.98 5.73
CA LEU A 15 -2.52 -9.10 4.83
C LEU A 15 -2.28 -10.11 3.71
N ILE A 16 -1.08 -10.12 3.11
CA ILE A 16 -0.70 -11.11 2.08
C ILE A 16 -0.85 -12.53 2.62
N LEU A 17 -0.32 -12.80 3.82
CA LEU A 17 -0.41 -14.12 4.46
C LEU A 17 -1.87 -14.51 4.74
N GLN A 18 -2.71 -13.56 5.11
CA GLN A 18 -4.13 -13.80 5.31
C GLN A 18 -4.84 -14.14 4.00
N LEU A 19 -4.61 -13.36 2.94
CA LEU A 19 -5.21 -13.60 1.62
C LEU A 19 -4.83 -14.97 1.06
N GLU A 20 -3.60 -15.43 1.30
CA GLU A 20 -3.17 -16.78 0.91
C GLU A 20 -3.93 -17.85 1.70
N LYS A 21 -4.11 -17.67 3.02
CA LYS A 21 -4.90 -18.60 3.86
C LYS A 21 -6.37 -18.64 3.49
N GLU A 22 -6.93 -17.52 3.05
CA GLU A 22 -8.33 -17.41 2.58
C GLU A 22 -8.54 -17.98 1.17
N GLY A 23 -7.50 -18.53 0.52
CA GLY A 23 -7.61 -19.05 -0.84
C GLY A 23 -7.75 -17.96 -1.90
N ARG A 24 -7.22 -16.76 -1.64
CA ARG A 24 -7.24 -15.60 -2.55
C ARG A 24 -5.82 -15.25 -3.07
N PRO A 25 -5.11 -16.21 -3.70
CA PRO A 25 -3.70 -16.02 -4.09
C PRO A 25 -3.53 -14.93 -5.16
N GLY A 26 -4.53 -14.69 -6.02
CA GLY A 26 -4.50 -13.61 -7.00
C GLY A 26 -4.44 -12.23 -6.34
N THR A 27 -5.28 -12.00 -5.33
CA THR A 27 -5.24 -10.74 -4.54
C THR A 27 -3.94 -10.64 -3.75
N ALA A 28 -3.50 -11.74 -3.12
CA ALA A 28 -2.23 -11.78 -2.38
C ALA A 28 -1.03 -11.40 -3.27
N HIS A 29 -0.99 -11.93 -4.51
CA HIS A 29 0.06 -11.64 -5.47
C HIS A 29 0.17 -10.15 -5.82
N VAL A 30 -0.98 -9.47 -5.94
CA VAL A 30 -0.99 -8.03 -6.23
C VAL A 30 -0.47 -7.23 -5.05
N TYR A 31 -0.92 -7.52 -3.82
CA TYR A 31 -0.37 -6.88 -2.61
C TYR A 31 1.11 -7.16 -2.43
N ARG A 32 1.59 -8.37 -2.72
CA ARG A 32 3.02 -8.73 -2.70
C ARG A 32 3.83 -7.91 -3.70
N SER A 33 3.30 -7.73 -4.91
CA SER A 33 3.94 -6.89 -5.93
C SER A 33 4.01 -5.43 -5.50
N THR A 34 2.93 -4.89 -4.91
CA THR A 34 2.91 -3.53 -4.36
C THR A 34 3.91 -3.36 -3.22
N LEU A 35 3.93 -4.29 -2.24
CA LEU A 35 4.88 -4.27 -1.13
C LEU A 35 6.33 -4.26 -1.64
N ARG A 36 6.65 -5.08 -2.63
CA ARG A 36 8.01 -5.13 -3.20
C ARG A 36 8.41 -3.81 -3.85
N ARG A 37 7.49 -3.14 -4.54
CA ARG A 37 7.75 -1.82 -5.15
C ARG A 37 7.92 -0.74 -4.10
N VAL A 38 7.15 -0.77 -3.02
CA VAL A 38 7.31 0.15 -1.88
C VAL A 38 8.69 -0.04 -1.22
N LEU A 39 9.10 -1.28 -0.99
CA LEU A 39 10.43 -1.57 -0.43
C LEU A 39 11.56 -1.15 -1.37
N ASP A 40 11.44 -1.40 -2.67
CA ASP A 40 12.42 -0.94 -3.67
C ASP A 40 12.53 0.59 -3.71
N PHE A 41 11.40 1.31 -3.60
CA PHE A 41 11.39 2.77 -3.55
C PHE A 41 11.99 3.34 -2.25
N THR A 42 11.79 2.66 -1.13
CA THR A 42 12.30 3.07 0.20
C THR A 42 13.70 2.54 0.50
N GLY A 43 14.37 1.88 -0.46
CA GLY A 43 15.69 1.29 -0.26
C GLY A 43 15.71 0.12 0.73
N GLY A 44 14.58 -0.58 0.88
CA GLY A 44 14.39 -1.71 1.79
C GLY A 44 13.97 -1.31 3.20
N VAL A 45 13.82 0.00 3.48
CA VAL A 45 13.41 0.49 4.80
C VAL A 45 11.90 0.28 5.00
N PRO A 46 11.46 -0.33 6.11
CA PRO A 46 10.03 -0.45 6.41
C PRO A 46 9.36 0.92 6.49
N LEU A 47 8.25 1.08 5.75
CA LEU A 47 7.47 2.31 5.73
C LEU A 47 6.40 2.27 6.80
N SER A 48 6.27 3.34 7.58
CA SER A 48 5.16 3.56 8.51
C SER A 48 4.02 4.34 7.87
N PHE A 49 2.81 4.23 8.42
CA PHE A 49 1.67 4.98 7.88
C PHE A 49 1.86 6.50 7.93
N CYS A 50 2.59 7.02 8.92
CA CYS A 50 2.84 8.46 9.06
C CYS A 50 3.78 9.04 8.00
N GLU A 51 4.59 8.19 7.37
CA GLU A 51 5.49 8.59 6.29
C GLU A 51 4.77 8.67 4.94
N VAL A 52 3.57 8.09 4.85
CA VAL A 52 2.71 8.17 3.65
C VAL A 52 2.02 9.53 3.62
N THR A 53 2.68 10.49 3.00
CA THR A 53 2.16 11.85 2.77
C THR A 53 1.72 12.01 1.31
N PRO A 54 0.92 13.05 0.96
CA PRO A 54 0.61 13.37 -0.43
C PRO A 54 1.87 13.54 -1.31
N LEU A 55 2.92 14.15 -0.75
CA LEU A 55 4.21 14.31 -1.44
C LEU A 55 4.88 12.96 -1.69
N TRP A 56 4.89 12.08 -0.68
CA TRP A 56 5.42 10.73 -0.82
C TRP A 56 4.67 9.95 -1.89
N LEU A 57 3.32 10.00 -1.89
CA LEU A 57 2.49 9.33 -2.90
C LEU A 57 2.77 9.83 -4.31
N LYS A 58 2.94 11.15 -4.50
CA LYS A 58 3.30 11.73 -5.79
C LYS A 58 4.67 11.25 -6.27
N SER A 59 5.66 11.23 -5.38
CA SER A 59 6.99 10.72 -5.69
C SER A 59 6.97 9.22 -6.02
N PHE A 60 6.20 8.43 -5.26
CA PHE A 60 6.02 7.01 -5.50
C PHE A 60 5.31 6.74 -6.84
N GLN A 61 4.27 7.51 -7.18
CA GLN A 61 3.60 7.45 -8.47
C GLN A 61 4.58 7.73 -9.63
N ASN A 62 5.37 8.80 -9.54
CA ASN A 62 6.37 9.14 -10.56
C ASN A 62 7.41 8.01 -10.71
N TYR A 63 7.84 7.44 -9.58
CA TYR A 63 8.73 6.29 -9.57
C TYR A 63 8.16 5.08 -10.30
N LEU A 64 6.89 4.74 -10.04
CA LEU A 64 6.21 3.63 -10.72
C LEU A 64 6.08 3.86 -12.23
N GLN A 65 5.76 5.09 -12.64
CA GLN A 65 5.65 5.46 -14.05
C GLN A 65 7.00 5.37 -14.76
N ASN A 66 8.07 5.88 -14.15
CA ASN A 66 9.40 5.91 -14.77
C ASN A 66 10.09 4.54 -14.79
N ARG A 67 10.06 3.79 -13.69
CA ARG A 67 10.83 2.54 -13.56
C ARG A 67 10.10 1.32 -14.12
N PHE A 68 8.77 1.30 -14.06
CA PHE A 68 7.99 0.13 -14.46
C PHE A 68 7.14 0.39 -15.72
N ALA A 69 7.30 1.54 -16.38
CA ALA A 69 6.50 1.97 -17.54
C ALA A 69 5.00 1.77 -17.32
N MET A 70 4.55 1.86 -16.06
CA MET A 70 3.18 1.56 -15.68
C MET A 70 2.29 2.65 -16.24
N SER A 71 1.36 2.27 -17.11
CA SER A 71 0.36 3.22 -17.64
C SER A 71 -0.45 3.80 -16.48
N HIS A 72 -1.00 5.01 -16.66
CA HIS A 72 -1.86 5.65 -15.66
C HIS A 72 -2.99 4.74 -15.16
N SER A 73 -3.45 3.80 -15.98
CA SER A 73 -4.46 2.79 -15.60
C SER A 73 -3.91 1.77 -14.58
N SER A 74 -2.65 1.34 -14.71
CA SER A 74 -2.02 0.39 -13.78
C SER A 74 -1.66 1.05 -12.44
N VAL A 75 -1.29 2.33 -12.46
CA VAL A 75 -1.12 3.14 -11.25
C VAL A 75 -2.46 3.31 -10.55
N LYS A 76 -3.54 3.64 -11.28
CA LYS A 76 -4.89 3.72 -10.72
C LYS A 76 -5.39 2.39 -10.16
N VAL A 77 -5.03 1.26 -10.77
CA VAL A 77 -5.34 -0.06 -10.20
C VAL A 77 -4.65 -0.22 -8.84
N THR A 78 -3.39 0.23 -8.73
CA THR A 78 -2.66 0.28 -7.45
C THR A 78 -3.32 1.24 -6.45
N GLU A 79 -3.80 2.41 -6.89
CA GLU A 79 -4.61 3.32 -6.07
C GLU A 79 -5.97 2.72 -5.67
N THR A 80 -6.59 1.89 -6.51
CA THR A 80 -7.86 1.23 -6.16
C THR A 80 -7.68 0.20 -5.06
N TYR A 81 -6.53 -0.47 -4.97
CA TYR A 81 -6.20 -1.28 -3.79
C TYR A 81 -6.14 -0.45 -2.52
N PHE A 82 -5.82 0.85 -2.62
CA PHE A 82 -5.88 1.82 -1.53
C PHE A 82 -7.26 2.50 -1.38
N LYS A 83 -8.21 2.27 -2.28
CA LYS A 83 -9.61 2.70 -2.18
C LYS A 83 -10.50 1.54 -1.70
N ARG A 84 -11.70 1.87 -1.21
CA ARG A 84 -12.63 0.94 -0.53
C ARG A 84 -12.78 -0.39 -1.29
N HIS A 85 -12.20 -1.45 -0.72
CA HIS A 85 -12.57 -2.83 -1.02
C HIS A 85 -13.40 -3.38 0.15
N THR A 86 -14.31 -4.30 -0.16
CA THR A 86 -15.31 -4.90 0.73
C THR A 86 -14.73 -5.70 1.91
N ASP A 87 -13.42 -5.90 1.93
CA ASP A 87 -12.67 -6.59 2.97
C ASP A 87 -12.36 -5.62 4.12
N GLU A 88 -12.85 -5.90 5.33
CA GLU A 88 -12.76 -4.98 6.47
C GLU A 88 -11.33 -4.58 6.83
N ARG A 89 -10.35 -5.48 6.66
CA ARG A 89 -8.94 -5.20 6.94
C ARG A 89 -8.29 -4.34 5.87
N ILE A 90 -8.59 -4.62 4.59
CA ILE A 90 -8.18 -3.73 3.49
C ILE A 90 -8.82 -2.37 3.67
N GLY A 91 -10.11 -2.34 4.00
CA GLY A 91 -10.85 -1.12 4.30
C GLY A 91 -10.26 -0.37 5.48
N GLN A 92 -9.83 -1.04 6.55
CA GLN A 92 -9.16 -0.40 7.68
C GLN A 92 -7.82 0.18 7.29
N MET A 93 -6.95 -0.59 6.64
CA MET A 93 -5.64 -0.13 6.17
C MET A 93 -5.79 1.08 5.25
N ASN A 94 -6.76 1.03 4.34
CA ASN A 94 -7.06 2.13 3.42
C ASN A 94 -7.61 3.36 4.15
N ARG A 95 -8.50 3.17 5.15
CA ARG A 95 -8.98 4.27 6.00
C ARG A 95 -7.84 4.93 6.76
N GLU A 96 -6.89 4.15 7.27
CA GLU A 96 -5.73 4.67 7.98
C GLU A 96 -4.80 5.47 7.04
N ILE A 97 -4.49 4.95 5.86
CA ILE A 97 -3.70 5.69 4.85
C ILE A 97 -4.42 6.98 4.44
N LEU A 98 -5.70 6.90 4.06
CA LEU A 98 -6.47 8.06 3.60
C LEU A 98 -6.63 9.10 4.72
N SER A 99 -6.80 8.68 5.98
CA SER A 99 -6.87 9.58 7.12
C SER A 99 -5.57 10.33 7.37
N GLN A 100 -4.41 9.79 7.00
CA GLN A 100 -3.13 10.48 7.17
C GLN A 100 -2.75 11.34 5.96
N VAL A 101 -3.23 10.96 4.77
CA VAL A 101 -2.93 11.66 3.52
C VAL A 101 -3.89 12.83 3.25
N PHE A 102 -5.18 12.68 3.57
CA PHE A 102 -6.25 13.61 3.16
C PHE A 102 -6.92 14.36 4.32
N CYS A 103 -6.55 14.11 5.58
CA CYS A 103 -6.93 14.96 6.70
C CYS A 103 -5.69 15.68 7.24
N ALA A 104 -5.33 16.76 6.56
CA ALA A 104 -4.62 17.91 7.13
C ALA A 104 -5.55 19.12 7.04
#